data_AF-A0A840CXJ5-F1
#
_entry.id   AF-A0A840CXJ5-F1
#
_cell.length_a   1.000
_cell.length_b   1.000
_cell.length_c   1.000
_cell.angle_alpha   90.00
_cell.angle_beta   90.00
_cell.angle_gamma   90.00
#
_symmetry.space_group_name_H-M   'P 1'
#
loop_
_entity.id
_entity.type
_entity.pdbx_description
1 polymer ?
#
loop_
_entity_poly.entity_id
_entity_poly.type
_entity_poly.pdbx_seq_one_letter_code
_entity_poly.pdbx_strand_id
1 'polypeptide(L)'
;MTNEEKDRNQQLFNEFIREFKKIKSNPVYFMEYYYNRLFPDKIVLMDDEDRQELYDHFKGIPFIRDSEDWNKLNKIEERRKEKGLKDWEYED
;
A
#
# COMPACT_ATOMS: atom_id res chain seq x y z
N MET A 1 -19.30 21.60 14.38
CA MET A 1 -18.54 20.46 14.92
C MET A 1 -18.23 20.71 16.39
N THR A 2 -18.72 19.84 17.26
CA THR A 2 -18.31 19.75 18.66
C THR A 2 -16.85 19.32 18.77
N ASN A 3 -16.24 19.40 19.96
CA ASN A 3 -14.86 18.93 20.16
C ASN A 3 -14.75 17.42 19.94
N GLU A 4 -15.74 16.63 20.37
CA GLU A 4 -15.79 15.19 20.13
C GLU A 4 -15.88 14.85 18.63
N GLU A 5 -16.67 15.62 17.87
CA GLU A 5 -16.75 15.44 16.40
C GLU A 5 -15.43 15.79 15.71
N LYS A 6 -14.68 16.78 16.21
CA LYS A 6 -13.34 17.12 15.69
C LYS A 6 -12.33 16.01 15.97
N ASP A 7 -12.32 15.49 17.18
CA ASP A 7 -11.37 14.44 17.58
C ASP A 7 -11.62 13.15 16.78
N ARG A 8 -12.90 12.75 16.64
CA ARG A 8 -13.28 11.60 15.80
C ARG A 8 -12.90 11.81 14.34
N ASN A 9 -13.16 12.99 13.78
CA ASN A 9 -12.79 13.28 12.39
C ASN A 9 -11.27 13.25 12.18
N GLN A 10 -10.48 13.71 13.16
CA GLN A 10 -9.03 13.65 13.10
C GLN A 10 -8.52 12.20 13.12
N GLN A 11 -9.13 11.34 13.94
CA GLN A 11 -8.80 9.91 13.97
C GLN A 11 -9.09 9.25 12.61
N LEU A 12 -10.29 9.46 12.07
CA LEU A 12 -10.68 8.93 10.75
C LEU A 12 -9.78 9.43 9.63
N PHE A 13 -9.37 10.70 9.68
CA PHE A 13 -8.46 11.26 8.70
C PHE A 13 -7.06 10.63 8.81
N ASN A 14 -6.55 10.41 10.01
CA ASN A 14 -5.27 9.74 10.21
C ASN A 14 -5.29 8.29 9.71
N GLU A 15 -6.38 7.56 9.95
CA GLU A 15 -6.60 6.21 9.41
C GLU A 15 -6.64 6.23 7.88
N PHE A 16 -7.39 7.16 7.30
CA PHE A 16 -7.43 7.37 5.84
C PHE A 16 -6.02 7.61 5.28
N ILE A 17 -5.23 8.50 5.89
CA ILE A 17 -3.86 8.79 5.44
C ILE A 17 -2.98 7.54 5.53
N ARG A 18 -3.16 6.69 6.55
CA ARG A 18 -2.42 5.43 6.69
C ARG A 18 -2.77 4.47 5.56
N GLU A 19 -4.05 4.23 5.29
CA GLU A 19 -4.46 3.32 4.22
C GLU A 19 -4.12 3.86 2.83
N PHE A 20 -4.29 5.17 2.60
CA PHE A 20 -3.93 5.82 1.34
C PHE A 20 -2.44 5.70 1.04
N LYS A 21 -1.56 5.77 2.05
CA LYS A 21 -0.12 5.53 1.88
C LYS A 21 0.18 4.10 1.41
N LYS A 22 -0.59 3.09 1.84
CA LYS A 22 -0.45 1.71 1.36
C LYS A 22 -0.82 1.63 -0.12
N ILE A 23 -2.03 2.09 -0.47
CA ILE A 23 -2.53 2.13 -1.85
C ILE A 23 -1.52 2.80 -2.79
N LYS A 24 -1.01 3.99 -2.40
CA LYS A 24 -0.11 4.78 -3.23
C LYS A 24 1.19 4.04 -3.57
N SER A 25 1.68 3.21 -2.65
CA SER A 25 2.96 2.53 -2.80
C SER A 25 2.83 1.08 -3.26
N ASN A 26 1.61 0.56 -3.43
CA ASN A 26 1.39 -0.81 -3.85
C ASN A 26 0.10 -0.95 -4.69
N PRO A 27 0.25 -1.11 -6.01
CA PRO A 27 -0.88 -1.26 -6.93
C PRO A 27 -1.65 -2.57 -6.73
N VAL A 28 -1.01 -3.64 -6.23
CA VAL A 28 -1.67 -4.91 -5.93
C VAL A 28 -2.65 -4.73 -4.78
N TYR A 29 -2.23 -4.02 -3.72
CA TYR A 29 -3.10 -3.71 -2.59
C TYR A 29 -4.31 -2.86 -2.99
N PHE A 30 -4.11 -1.90 -3.90
CA PHE A 30 -5.22 -1.15 -4.47
C PHE A 30 -6.23 -2.06 -5.19
N MET A 31 -5.75 -2.95 -6.05
CA MET A 31 -6.61 -3.85 -6.82
C MET A 31 -7.41 -4.78 -5.91
N GLU A 32 -6.75 -5.42 -4.96
CA GLU A 32 -7.36 -6.44 -4.10
C GLU A 32 -8.30 -5.84 -3.05
N TYR A 33 -7.90 -4.74 -2.39
CA TYR A 33 -8.62 -4.21 -1.23
C TYR A 33 -9.54 -3.03 -1.54
N TYR A 34 -9.41 -2.41 -2.72
CA TYR A 34 -10.27 -1.29 -3.13
C TYR A 34 -11.04 -1.59 -4.40
N TYR A 35 -10.38 -1.84 -5.53
CA TYR A 35 -11.06 -1.99 -6.83
C TYR A 35 -12.08 -3.13 -6.81
N ASN A 36 -11.66 -4.33 -6.40
CA ASN A 36 -12.53 -5.51 -6.37
C ASN A 36 -13.70 -5.36 -5.37
N ARG A 37 -13.53 -4.57 -4.30
CA ARG A 37 -14.63 -4.28 -3.36
C ARG A 37 -15.66 -3.31 -3.93
N LEU A 38 -15.23 -2.34 -4.74
CA LEU A 38 -16.11 -1.37 -5.39
C LEU A 38 -16.85 -1.95 -6.59
N PHE A 39 -16.25 -2.92 -7.28
CA PHE A 39 -16.81 -3.56 -8.48
C PHE A 39 -16.91 -5.08 -8.29
N PRO A 40 -17.80 -5.56 -7.41
CA PRO A 40 -17.92 -6.99 -7.09
C PRO A 40 -18.40 -7.84 -8.28
N ASP A 41 -18.98 -7.23 -9.31
CA ASP A 41 -19.39 -7.85 -10.58
C ASP A 41 -18.24 -7.97 -11.58
N LYS A 42 -17.11 -7.31 -11.34
CA LYS A 42 -15.95 -7.22 -12.24
C LYS A 42 -14.65 -7.53 -11.50
N ILE A 43 -14.69 -8.53 -10.64
CA ILE A 43 -13.54 -8.95 -9.85
C ILE A 43 -12.42 -9.35 -10.81
N VAL A 44 -11.28 -8.70 -10.68
CA VAL A 44 -10.04 -9.09 -11.34
C VAL A 44 -9.32 -10.06 -10.42
N LEU A 45 -9.26 -11.33 -10.85
CA LEU A 45 -8.45 -12.34 -10.20
C LEU A 45 -7.05 -12.30 -10.81
N MET A 46 -6.05 -12.15 -9.96
CA MET A 46 -4.63 -12.15 -10.35
C MET A 46 -3.96 -13.39 -9.77
N ASP A 47 -3.07 -14.01 -10.52
CA ASP A 47 -2.12 -14.98 -9.98
C ASP A 47 -0.84 -14.29 -9.46
N ASP A 48 0.17 -15.06 -9.06
CA ASP A 48 1.41 -14.49 -8.55
C ASP A 48 2.22 -13.74 -9.62
N GLU A 49 2.15 -14.17 -10.87
CA GLU A 49 2.86 -13.54 -11.99
C GLU A 49 2.19 -12.20 -12.33
N ASP A 50 0.86 -12.18 -12.40
CA ASP A 50 0.06 -10.96 -12.60
C ASP A 50 0.33 -9.92 -11.50
N ARG A 51 0.42 -10.37 -10.23
CA ARG A 51 0.71 -9.49 -9.10
C ARG A 51 2.11 -8.90 -9.18
N GLN A 52 3.11 -9.72 -9.51
CA GLN A 52 4.48 -9.24 -9.66
C GLN A 52 4.58 -8.28 -10.85
N GLU A 53 3.94 -8.57 -11.98
CA GLU A 53 3.94 -7.68 -13.15
C GLU A 53 3.30 -6.34 -12.82
N LEU A 54 2.13 -6.34 -12.18
CA LEU A 54 1.45 -5.11 -11.76
C LEU A 54 2.30 -4.31 -10.77
N TYR A 55 2.90 -5.01 -9.80
CA TYR A 55 3.81 -4.39 -8.86
C TYR A 55 5.03 -3.82 -9.58
N ASP A 56 5.67 -4.53 -10.49
CA ASP A 56 6.85 -4.03 -11.21
C ASP A 56 6.54 -2.86 -12.14
N HIS A 57 5.35 -2.85 -12.75
CA HIS A 57 4.92 -1.80 -13.66
C HIS A 57 4.59 -0.49 -12.95
N PHE A 58 3.97 -0.58 -11.77
CA PHE A 58 3.49 0.59 -11.03
C PHE A 58 4.11 0.74 -9.64
N LYS A 59 5.15 -0.03 -9.29
CA LYS A 59 5.97 0.25 -8.11
C LYS A 59 6.61 1.61 -8.37
N GLY A 60 5.95 2.62 -7.83
CA GLY A 60 6.53 3.93 -7.75
C GLY A 60 7.77 3.76 -6.91
N ILE A 61 8.94 4.04 -7.50
CA ILE A 61 10.06 4.57 -6.73
C ILE A 61 9.40 5.63 -5.85
N PRO A 62 9.42 5.48 -4.52
CA PRO A 62 8.80 6.47 -3.65
C PRO A 62 9.33 7.84 -4.02
N PHE A 63 8.66 8.89 -3.59
CA PHE A 63 9.26 10.22 -3.63
C PHE A 63 10.49 10.19 -2.72
N ILE A 64 11.60 9.64 -3.22
CA ILE A 64 12.88 9.50 -2.56
C ILE A 64 13.47 10.87 -2.69
N ARG A 65 13.30 11.63 -1.63
CA ARG A 65 13.74 13.02 -1.59
C ARG A 65 15.25 13.09 -1.42
N ASP A 66 15.81 12.07 -0.76
CA ASP A 66 17.21 11.97 -0.42
C ASP A 66 17.66 10.51 -0.24
N SER A 67 18.95 10.34 0.05
CA SER A 67 19.55 9.04 0.32
C SER A 67 19.04 8.37 1.60
N GLU A 68 18.45 9.12 2.53
CA GLU A 68 17.89 8.55 3.76
C GLU A 68 16.57 7.85 3.48
N ASP A 69 15.71 8.44 2.66
CA ASP A 69 14.50 7.81 2.15
C ASP A 69 14.82 6.53 1.34
N TRP A 70 15.88 6.57 0.51
CA TRP A 70 16.36 5.39 -0.23
C TRP A 70 16.79 4.27 0.73
N ASN A 71 17.58 4.61 1.75
CA ASN A 71 18.04 3.62 2.74
C ASN A 71 16.90 3.02 3.57
N LYS A 72 15.87 3.81 3.90
CA LYS A 72 14.68 3.30 4.62
C LYS A 72 13.93 2.27 3.78
N LEU A 73 13.83 2.50 2.47
CA LEU A 73 13.18 1.57 1.56
C LEU A 73 13.94 0.27 1.44
N ASN A 74 15.27 0.33 1.23
CA ASN A 74 16.09 -0.89 1.18
C ASN A 74 15.95 -1.72 2.47
N LYS A 75 15.95 -1.07 3.64
CA LYS A 75 15.74 -1.77 4.92
C LYS A 75 14.35 -2.39 5.08
N ILE A 76 13.34 -1.84 4.41
CA ILE A 76 11.99 -2.44 4.41
C ILE A 76 11.99 -3.65 3.47
N GLU A 77 12.59 -3.53 2.29
CA GLU A 77 12.72 -4.65 1.34
C GLU A 77 13.54 -5.81 1.92
N GLU A 78 14.69 -5.52 2.55
CA GLU A 78 15.53 -6.52 3.21
C GLU A 78 14.74 -7.28 4.30
N ARG A 79 14.03 -6.56 5.17
CA ARG A 79 13.20 -7.18 6.23
C ARG A 79 12.07 -8.03 5.68
N ARG A 80 11.49 -7.65 4.53
CA ARG A 80 10.46 -8.47 3.85
C ARG A 80 11.05 -9.77 3.31
N LYS A 81 12.20 -9.67 2.64
CA LYS A 81 12.93 -10.85 2.13
C LYS A 81 13.32 -11.80 3.25
N GLU A 82 13.78 -11.29 4.39
CA GLU A 82 14.09 -12.09 5.58
C GLU A 82 12.88 -12.88 6.13
N LYS A 83 11.66 -12.36 5.93
CA LYS A 83 10.40 -13.00 6.33
C LYS A 83 9.82 -13.94 5.27
N GLY A 84 10.48 -14.06 4.12
CA GLY A 84 9.98 -14.83 2.98
C GLY A 84 8.76 -14.21 2.31
N LEU A 85 8.51 -12.91 2.53
CA LEU A 85 7.43 -12.19 1.89
C LEU A 85 7.80 -11.82 0.46
N LYS A 86 6.82 -11.90 -0.45
CA LYS A 86 6.95 -11.45 -1.83
C LYS A 86 6.97 -9.92 -1.90
N ASP A 87 7.48 -9.36 -2.98
CA ASP A 87 7.77 -7.91 -3.10
C ASP A 87 6.51 -7.04 -2.88
N TRP A 88 5.36 -7.53 -3.33
CA TRP A 88 4.06 -6.86 -3.21
C TRP A 88 3.31 -7.17 -1.92
N GLU A 89 3.85 -8.00 -1.02
CA GLU A 89 3.20 -8.33 0.25
C GLU A 89 3.47 -7.25 1.31
N TYR A 90 2.47 -7.04 2.17
CA TYR A 90 2.58 -6.17 3.34
C TYR A 90 2.77 -7.00 4.60
N GLU A 91 3.57 -6.46 5.51
CA GLU A 91 3.52 -6.88 6.89
C GLU A 91 2.48 -6.02 7.61
N ASP A 92 1.49 -6.66 8.24
CA ASP A 92 0.44 -6.00 9.03
C ASP A 92 0.97 -5.36 10.32
#